data_AF-A0A928V6R1-F1
#
_entry.id   AF-A0A928V6R1-F1
#
_cell.length_a   1.000
_cell.length_b   1.000
_cell.length_c   1.000
_cell.angle_alpha   90.00
_cell.angle_beta   90.00
_cell.angle_gamma   90.00
#
_symmetry.space_group_name_H-M   'P 1'
#
loop_
_entity.id
_entity.type
_entity.pdbx_description
1 polymer ?
#
loop_
_entity_poly.entity_id
_entity_poly.type
_entity_poly.pdbx_seq_one_letter_code
_entity_poly.pdbx_strand_id
1 'polypeptide(L)'
;MTEPLNSMRWASALSTRPFLEAAVEEVVSQARSTLQASADLGMVFISSAFASEYSRLLPLLRDKLPGVAIVGCSGGGIVGMTQRGKAREVEEEPALSLTLAHLPG
;
A
#
# COMPACT_ATOMS: atom_id res chain seq x y z
N MET A 1 -1.38 -4.77 36.70
CA MET A 1 -1.85 -5.21 35.38
C MET A 1 -1.27 -4.26 34.36
N THR A 2 -0.23 -4.68 33.65
CA THR A 2 0.32 -3.91 32.52
C THR A 2 -0.65 -4.04 31.36
N GLU A 3 -1.27 -2.93 30.96
CA GLU A 3 -1.93 -2.79 29.66
C GLU A 3 -1.02 -3.42 28.58
N PRO A 4 -1.53 -4.28 27.68
CA PRO A 4 -0.69 -4.78 26.59
C PRO A 4 -0.21 -3.55 25.81
N LEU A 5 1.12 -3.43 25.64
CA LEU A 5 1.74 -2.41 24.78
C LEU A 5 0.92 -2.34 23.49
N ASN A 6 0.41 -1.15 23.15
CA ASN A 6 -0.33 -0.87 21.93
C ASN A 6 0.54 -1.31 20.75
N SER A 7 0.37 -2.55 20.29
CA SER A 7 1.40 -3.24 19.52
C SER A 7 1.37 -2.72 18.10
N MET A 8 2.53 -2.29 17.60
CA MET A 8 2.70 -1.90 16.20
C MET A 8 2.21 -3.00 15.27
N ARG A 9 1.43 -2.66 14.23
CA ARG A 9 0.92 -3.61 13.23
C ARG A 9 1.30 -3.15 11.83
N TRP A 10 1.55 -4.11 10.95
CA TRP A 10 1.90 -3.86 9.55
C TRP A 10 1.08 -4.76 8.64
N ALA A 11 0.68 -4.22 7.49
CA ALA A 11 0.00 -4.97 6.46
C ALA A 11 0.48 -4.49 5.09
N SER A 12 0.93 -5.42 4.25
CA SER A 12 1.39 -5.13 2.90
C SER A 12 0.48 -5.81 1.88
N ALA A 13 0.25 -5.13 0.77
CA ALA A 13 -0.51 -5.60 -0.38
C ALA A 13 0.21 -5.28 -1.69
N LEU A 14 -0.09 -6.08 -2.71
CA LEU A 14 0.42 -5.93 -4.07
C LEU A 14 -0.74 -6.09 -5.06
N SER A 15 -0.86 -5.15 -5.99
CA SER A 15 -1.75 -5.24 -7.15
C SER A 15 -0.95 -5.25 -8.43
N THR A 16 -1.40 -6.07 -9.39
CA THR A 16 -0.91 -6.07 -10.78
C THR A 16 -2.02 -5.70 -11.76
N ARG A 17 -3.01 -4.93 -11.31
CA ARG A 17 -4.09 -4.47 -12.18
C ARG A 17 -3.54 -3.42 -13.16
N PRO A 18 -4.00 -3.41 -14.42
CA PRO A 18 -3.47 -2.52 -15.44
C PRO A 18 -3.97 -1.07 -15.31
N PHE A 19 -5.02 -0.82 -14.51
CA PHE A 19 -5.61 0.50 -14.32
C PHE A 19 -5.32 1.02 -12.92
N LEU A 20 -4.82 2.27 -12.81
CA LEU A 20 -4.37 2.84 -11.54
C LEU A 20 -5.46 2.85 -10.47
N GLU A 21 -6.69 3.28 -10.79
CA GLU A 21 -7.81 3.30 -9.84
C GLU A 21 -8.08 1.93 -9.26
N ALA A 22 -8.08 0.90 -10.12
CA ALA A 22 -8.37 -0.46 -9.72
C ALA A 22 -7.22 -1.03 -8.87
N ALA A 23 -5.97 -0.69 -9.21
CA ALA A 23 -4.80 -1.08 -8.41
C ALA A 23 -4.83 -0.42 -7.02
N VAL A 24 -5.16 0.87 -6.94
CA VAL A 24 -5.29 1.62 -5.68
C VAL A 24 -6.41 1.04 -4.82
N GLU A 25 -7.59 0.79 -5.40
CA GLU A 25 -8.70 0.13 -4.69
C GLU A 25 -8.28 -1.22 -4.11
N GLU A 26 -7.61 -2.04 -4.92
CA GLU A 26 -7.21 -3.38 -4.52
C GLU A 26 -6.18 -3.37 -3.38
N VAL A 27 -5.12 -2.57 -3.48
CA VAL A 27 -4.10 -2.53 -2.42
C VAL A 27 -4.62 -1.91 -1.13
N VAL A 28 -5.48 -0.89 -1.21
CA VAL A 28 -6.06 -0.27 -0.01
C VAL A 28 -7.01 -1.23 0.69
N SER A 29 -7.90 -1.89 -0.07
CA SER A 29 -8.84 -2.88 0.49
C SER A 29 -8.08 -4.03 1.17
N GLN A 30 -7.07 -4.59 0.51
CA GLN A 30 -6.29 -5.70 1.06
C GLN A 30 -5.49 -5.28 2.30
N ALA A 31 -4.74 -4.18 2.21
CA ALA A 31 -3.91 -3.72 3.32
C ALA A 31 -4.75 -3.37 4.55
N ARG A 32 -5.91 -2.72 4.38
CA ARG A 32 -6.84 -2.45 5.49
C ARG A 32 -7.41 -3.70 6.13
N SER A 33 -7.86 -4.65 5.29
CA SER A 33 -8.42 -5.92 5.77
C SER A 33 -7.40 -6.72 6.58
N THR A 34 -6.12 -6.67 6.21
CA THR A 34 -5.04 -7.35 6.95
C THR A 34 -4.59 -6.56 8.18
N LEU A 35 -4.54 -5.23 8.10
CA LEU A 35 -4.09 -4.39 9.22
C LEU A 35 -5.05 -4.46 10.41
N GLN A 36 -6.36 -4.47 10.17
CA GLN A 36 -7.43 -4.47 11.18
C GLN A 36 -7.20 -3.47 12.34
N ALA A 37 -6.64 -2.30 12.03
CA ALA A 37 -6.37 -1.19 12.94
C ALA A 37 -6.36 0.12 12.13
N SER A 38 -6.33 1.28 12.81
CA SER A 38 -6.12 2.56 12.13
C SER A 38 -4.71 2.61 11.54
N ALA A 39 -4.59 3.09 10.31
CA ALA A 39 -3.30 3.31 9.68
C ALA A 39 -2.82 4.74 9.98
N ASP A 40 -1.58 4.87 10.43
CA ASP A 40 -0.93 6.17 10.68
C ASP A 40 0.06 6.50 9.55
N LEU A 41 0.65 5.46 8.96
CA LEU A 41 1.64 5.55 7.88
C LEU A 41 1.28 4.60 6.73
N GLY A 42 1.45 5.08 5.50
CA GLY A 42 1.39 4.29 4.27
C GLY A 42 2.67 4.44 3.47
N MET A 43 3.29 3.31 3.13
CA MET A 43 4.43 3.22 2.21
C MET A 43 3.93 2.73 0.85
N VAL A 44 4.11 3.52 -0.20
CA VAL A 44 3.64 3.19 -1.55
C VAL A 44 4.80 3.09 -2.55
N PHE A 45 4.78 2.04 -3.35
CA PHE A 45 5.72 1.86 -4.46
C PHE A 45 4.94 1.61 -5.75
N ILE A 46 5.18 2.43 -6.76
CA ILE A 46 4.45 2.39 -8.04
C ILE A 46 5.38 2.10 -9.21
N SER A 47 4.97 1.19 -10.09
CA SER A 47 5.73 0.81 -11.28
C SER A 47 5.89 2.00 -12.25
N SER A 48 7.01 2.03 -12.98
CA SER A 48 7.22 2.92 -14.14
C SER A 48 6.17 2.73 -15.25
N ALA A 49 5.49 1.58 -15.29
CA ALA A 49 4.36 1.35 -16.17
C ALA A 49 3.20 2.36 -15.98
N PHE A 50 3.11 3.01 -14.80
CA PHE A 50 2.11 4.05 -14.51
C PHE A 50 2.64 5.48 -14.64
N ALA A 51 3.80 5.72 -15.29
CA ALA A 51 4.47 7.02 -15.31
C ALA A 51 3.57 8.20 -15.75
N SER A 52 2.67 7.99 -16.71
CA SER A 52 1.72 9.00 -17.17
C SER A 52 0.63 9.35 -16.13
N GLU A 53 0.45 8.52 -15.10
CA GLU A 53 -0.62 8.64 -14.11
C GLU A 53 -0.12 9.04 -12.72
N TYR A 54 1.17 9.28 -12.53
CA TYR A 54 1.76 9.57 -11.21
C TYR A 54 1.10 10.72 -10.46
N SER A 55 0.71 11.78 -11.17
CA SER A 55 0.01 12.92 -10.58
C SER A 55 -1.34 12.54 -9.96
N ARG A 56 -1.95 11.44 -10.38
CA ARG A 56 -3.25 10.93 -9.93
C ARG A 56 -3.15 10.03 -8.70
N LEU A 57 -2.00 9.40 -8.46
CA LEU A 57 -1.83 8.42 -7.39
C LEU A 57 -2.12 9.02 -6.00
N LEU A 58 -1.49 10.14 -5.65
CA LEU A 58 -1.66 10.75 -4.32
C LEU A 58 -3.10 11.23 -4.07
N PRO A 59 -3.79 11.90 -5.01
CA PRO A 59 -5.21 12.19 -4.87
C PRO A 59 -6.07 10.95 -4.60
N LEU A 60 -5.87 9.85 -5.35
CA LEU A 60 -6.62 8.61 -5.16
C LEU A 60 -6.35 7.96 -3.79
N LEU A 61 -5.09 7.96 -3.33
CA LEU A 61 -4.75 7.44 -2.01
C LEU A 61 -5.33 8.30 -0.90
N ARG A 62 -5.32 9.64 -1.02
CA ARG A 62 -5.86 10.55 -0.01
C ARG A 62 -7.38 10.43 0.15
N ASP A 63 -8.10 10.20 -0.94
CA ASP A 63 -9.54 9.93 -0.91
C ASP A 63 -9.84 8.68 -0.08
N LYS A 64 -9.06 7.61 -0.28
CA LYS A 64 -9.28 6.33 0.40
C LYS A 64 -8.69 6.27 1.81
N LEU A 65 -7.56 6.93 2.05
CA LEU A 65 -6.78 6.92 3.29
C LEU A 65 -6.67 8.34 3.88
N PRO A 66 -7.79 8.95 4.28
CA PRO A 66 -7.78 10.30 4.81
C PRO A 66 -6.95 10.36 6.11
N GLY A 67 -6.05 11.34 6.21
CA GLY A 67 -5.23 11.58 7.40
C GLY A 67 -4.01 10.68 7.56
N VAL A 68 -3.82 9.66 6.70
CA VAL A 68 -2.65 8.78 6.75
C VAL A 68 -1.44 9.49 6.11
N ALA A 69 -0.29 9.50 6.80
CA ALA A 69 0.94 10.00 6.21
C ALA A 69 1.40 9.04 5.10
N ILE A 70 1.66 9.55 3.89
CA ILE A 70 2.07 8.72 2.75
C ILE A 70 3.50 9.07 2.34
N VAL A 71 4.35 8.05 2.25
CA VAL A 71 5.72 8.13 1.72
C VAL A 71 5.91 7.06 0.66
N GLY A 72 6.74 7.31 -0.35
CA GLY A 72 6.91 6.36 -1.42
C GLY A 72 7.77 6.86 -2.56
N CYS A 73 7.96 6.00 -3.55
CA CYS A 73 8.65 6.33 -4.78
C CYS A 73 8.14 5.46 -5.94
N SER A 74 8.52 5.86 -7.16
CA SER A 74 8.43 5.00 -8.33
C SER A 74 9.60 4.01 -8.41
N GLY A 75 9.41 2.88 -9.09
CA GLY A 75 10.47 1.90 -9.36
C GLY A 75 10.26 1.13 -10.66
N GLY A 76 11.33 0.51 -11.17
CA GLY A 76 11.24 -0.43 -12.31
C GLY A 76 10.75 -1.82 -11.91
N GLY A 77 10.99 -2.20 -10.64
CA GLY A 77 10.46 -3.40 -10.00
C GLY A 77 9.71 -3.04 -8.72
N ILE A 78 8.56 -3.67 -8.50
CA ILE A 78 7.70 -3.45 -7.33
C ILE A 78 7.59 -4.73 -6.51
N VAL A 79 8.02 -4.65 -5.26
CA VAL A 79 7.93 -5.75 -4.29
C VAL A 79 6.75 -5.53 -3.36
N GLY A 80 5.96 -6.57 -3.14
CA GLY A 80 4.89 -6.56 -2.15
C GLY A 80 4.42 -7.95 -1.78
N MET A 81 3.38 -8.03 -0.97
CA MET A 81 2.78 -9.29 -0.54
C MET A 81 1.56 -9.64 -1.38
N THR A 82 1.55 -10.86 -1.91
CA THR A 82 0.36 -11.44 -2.55
C THR A 82 -0.72 -11.76 -1.52
N GLN A 83 -1.96 -11.93 -1.96
CA GLN A 83 -3.09 -12.35 -1.10
C GLN A 83 -2.84 -13.66 -0.32
N ARG A 84 -1.89 -14.50 -0.78
CA ARG A 84 -1.50 -15.75 -0.12
C ARG A 84 -0.37 -15.56 0.91
N GLY A 85 0.00 -14.32 1.23
CA GLY A 85 1.06 -14.02 2.19
C GLY A 85 2.47 -14.33 1.68
N LYS A 86 2.67 -14.42 0.36
CA LYS A 86 4.00 -14.60 -0.23
C LYS A 86 4.50 -13.29 -0.82
N ALA A 87 5.77 -12.96 -0.56
CA ALA A 87 6.45 -11.86 -1.23
C ALA A 87 6.58 -12.16 -2.73
N ARG A 88 6.36 -11.14 -3.56
CA ARG A 88 6.53 -11.19 -5.01
C ARG A 88 7.09 -9.86 -5.49
N GLU A 89 8.05 -9.95 -6.40
CA GLU A 89 8.52 -8.85 -7.22
C GLU A 89 7.83 -8.88 -8.59
N VAL A 90 7.52 -7.70 -9.12
CA VAL A 90 6.93 -7.50 -10.44
C VAL A 90 7.75 -6.45 -11.17
N GLU A 91 8.35 -6.83 -12.28
CA GLU A 91 9.18 -5.98 -13.14
C GLU A 91 8.48 -5.75 -14.49
N GLU A 92 8.69 -4.58 -15.09
CA GLU A 92 8.20 -4.20 -16.43
C GLU A 92 6.67 -4.24 -16.65
N GLU A 93 5.90 -4.61 -15.63
CA GLU A 93 4.44 -4.70 -15.67
C GLU A 93 3.79 -3.63 -14.76
N PRO A 94 2.50 -3.29 -14.99
CA PRO A 94 1.72 -2.51 -14.05
C PRO A 94 1.72 -3.16 -12.66
N ALA A 95 2.25 -2.43 -11.69
CA ALA A 95 2.30 -2.88 -10.30
C ALA A 95 2.20 -1.71 -9.33
N LEU A 96 1.51 -1.94 -8.23
CA LEU A 96 1.39 -1.03 -7.10
C LEU A 96 1.50 -1.84 -5.82
N SER A 97 2.42 -1.46 -4.93
CA SER A 97 2.45 -1.98 -3.57
C SER A 97 2.11 -0.89 -2.57
N LEU A 98 1.33 -1.28 -1.55
CA LEU A 98 1.03 -0.45 -0.40
C LEU A 98 1.28 -1.25 0.87
N THR A 99 2.05 -0.66 1.78
CA THR A 99 2.21 -1.16 3.15
C THR A 99 1.65 -0.14 4.12
N LEU A 100 0.64 -0.52 4.90
CA LEU A 100 0.07 0.30 5.96
C LEU A 100 0.63 -0.13 7.32
N ALA A 101 0.83 0.85 8.19
CA ALA A 101 1.28 0.64 9.56
C ALA A 101 0.34 1.31 10.57
N HIS A 102 0.03 0.58 11.63
CA HIS A 102 -0.47 1.13 12.89
C HIS A 102 0.73 1.31 13.81
N LEU A 103 1.04 2.55 14.17
CA LEU A 103 2.20 2.90 14.98
C LEU A 103 1.84 2.84 16.47
N PRO A 104 2.79 2.51 17.35
CA PRO A 104 2.56 2.56 18.79
C PRO A 104 2.42 4.03 19.21
N GLY A 105 1.38 4.32 19.99
CA GLY A 105 1.05 5.65 20.48
C GLY A 105 0.01 5.59 21.57
#